data_AF-A0A0Q6XLB4-F1
#
_entry.id   AF-A0A0Q6XLB4-F1
#
_cell.length_a   1.000
_cell.length_b   1.000
_cell.length_c   1.000
_cell.angle_alpha   90.00
_cell.angle_beta   90.00
_cell.angle_gamma   90.00
#
_symmetry.space_group_name_H-M   'P 1'
#
loop_
_entity.id
_entity.type
_entity.pdbx_description
1 polymer ?
#
loop_
_entity_poly.entity_id
_entity_poly.type
_entity_poly.pdbx_seq_one_letter_code
_entity_poly.pdbx_strand_id
1 'polypeptide(L)'
;MFSMVAALAACGGGGGGGGDDSPAPAAAGPAASAPAAGSPPSQPVTSAARVAGVDLVQGFVFPSTDSSLLLVSNRDVIVKVNVTTTNTAEARPTGTLRIEDGNGTLIEQRALTVPTAALQSTVPVVPDFTHFYTATVPASAVKAGLRLTVQLANGQPATVVTPRVGGSNAITFVAVPVRIQGTAAQVFAGAASYLAAQMPVSTVTAVTHAVFPSQKVTTLPTTDDQWEAAMREVLGEMAELHNLENATDRTFYYGFLPKRTYGITGLGYMPGPAAVGIDFPTQPDAVVTTLVHEVGHNFSLPHAPCGVASSEDPNYPYANATLGAGSRFIWGYDKRRNAFVDPRPTTVHDLMSYCDGDTFSDFNYRRMQSYLTPADRLSATGGVSIKSVTDSVETGPQELLLVSGRIEGDRAELGNVKSFTGIPRNIPAGAYVLRVVTAAGTVDHPFAPMALDHSSAFLPFHLAIPNPGQVVSMQVLAADGKVLAERRAGSPVTTDRTKAVAAAATTVSETGGVLHLRWDAAAQRSLTVIHVGDTRTVLAQDLASGTAELPTAALPSGGSFELIFSDGLNSVRVTAPRGAGGSVK
;
A
#
# COMPACT_ATOMS: atom_id res chain seq x y z
N MET A 1 -13.39 -37.54 -17.13
CA MET A 1 -14.22 -38.51 -17.89
C MET A 1 -13.60 -38.65 -19.27
N PHE A 2 -12.99 -39.81 -19.53
CA PHE A 2 -12.40 -40.18 -20.81
C PHE A 2 -13.50 -40.40 -21.86
N SER A 3 -13.29 -39.96 -23.09
CA SER A 3 -13.70 -40.78 -24.23
C SER A 3 -12.81 -40.52 -25.44
N MET A 4 -12.32 -41.63 -25.97
CA MET A 4 -11.37 -41.82 -27.05
C MET A 4 -12.15 -42.51 -28.16
N VAL A 5 -12.10 -42.00 -29.40
CA VAL A 5 -12.47 -42.80 -30.58
C VAL A 5 -11.51 -42.45 -31.71
N ALA A 6 -10.83 -43.48 -32.20
CA ALA A 6 -10.00 -43.50 -33.41
C ALA A 6 -10.57 -44.54 -34.39
N ALA A 7 -10.49 -44.26 -35.69
CA ALA A 7 -10.49 -45.20 -36.82
C ALA A 7 -9.95 -44.42 -38.05
N LEU A 8 -8.78 -44.71 -38.64
CA LEU A 8 -8.48 -45.69 -39.72
C LEU A 8 -9.55 -45.77 -40.81
N ALA A 9 -9.30 -45.87 -42.12
CA ALA A 9 -8.15 -45.84 -43.04
C ALA A 9 -8.76 -46.00 -44.47
N ALA A 10 -8.08 -45.58 -45.55
CA ALA A 10 -7.97 -46.35 -46.83
C ALA A 10 -7.31 -45.54 -47.96
N CYS A 11 -6.42 -46.23 -48.67
CA CYS A 11 -5.75 -45.87 -49.93
C CYS A 11 -6.49 -46.48 -51.14
N GLY A 12 -6.29 -45.89 -52.32
CA GLY A 12 -6.52 -46.47 -53.67
C GLY A 12 -6.65 -45.33 -54.69
N GLY A 13 -6.04 -45.31 -55.89
CA GLY A 13 -5.23 -46.26 -56.65
C GLY A 13 -5.68 -46.26 -58.13
N GLY A 14 -4.80 -45.86 -59.07
CA GLY A 14 -4.87 -46.08 -60.54
C GLY A 14 -5.66 -45.05 -61.37
N GLY A 15 -5.33 -44.69 -62.62
CA GLY A 15 -4.28 -45.07 -63.57
C GLY A 15 -4.72 -44.80 -65.03
N GLY A 16 -3.82 -44.30 -65.90
CA GLY A 16 -3.88 -44.31 -67.39
C GLY A 16 -4.79 -43.25 -68.08
N GLY A 17 -4.49 -42.66 -69.24
CA GLY A 17 -3.42 -42.77 -70.24
C GLY A 17 -3.91 -42.22 -71.61
N GLY A 18 -3.00 -41.68 -72.43
CA GLY A 18 -3.15 -41.35 -73.89
C GLY A 18 -3.98 -40.09 -74.22
N GLY A 19 -3.55 -39.12 -75.02
CA GLY A 19 -2.62 -39.12 -76.15
C GLY A 19 -3.44 -38.91 -77.44
N ASP A 20 -3.28 -37.77 -78.13
CA ASP A 20 -3.31 -37.70 -79.59
C ASP A 20 -2.86 -36.33 -80.12
N ASP A 21 -2.14 -36.45 -81.24
CA ASP A 21 -1.28 -35.50 -81.94
C ASP A 21 -2.00 -34.68 -83.02
N SER A 22 -1.66 -33.38 -83.12
CA SER A 22 -1.28 -32.59 -84.32
C SER A 22 -2.24 -32.50 -85.56
N PRO A 23 -2.14 -31.49 -86.47
CA PRO A 23 -0.95 -30.72 -86.83
C PRO A 23 -1.13 -29.19 -87.05
N ALA A 24 0.03 -28.53 -87.14
CA ALA A 24 0.22 -27.11 -87.47
C ALA A 24 0.06 -26.81 -88.98
N PRO A 25 -0.12 -25.52 -89.32
CA PRO A 25 0.59 -24.98 -90.48
C PRO A 25 1.36 -23.67 -90.20
N ALA A 26 2.54 -23.64 -90.80
CA ALA A 26 3.38 -22.57 -91.34
C ALA A 26 3.30 -21.11 -90.82
N ALA A 27 4.51 -20.60 -90.59
CA ALA A 27 4.90 -19.27 -90.13
C ALA A 27 4.53 -18.10 -91.06
N ALA A 28 4.19 -16.97 -90.43
CA ALA A 28 4.33 -15.62 -90.97
C ALA A 28 5.16 -14.78 -89.98
N GLY A 29 6.12 -14.00 -90.49
CA GLY A 29 7.10 -13.22 -89.72
C GLY A 29 6.50 -12.07 -88.89
N PRO A 30 7.33 -11.43 -88.05
CA PRO A 30 6.85 -10.67 -86.89
C PRO A 30 6.30 -9.30 -87.29
N ALA A 31 5.05 -9.03 -86.92
CA ALA A 31 4.55 -7.67 -86.79
C ALA A 31 5.06 -7.09 -85.47
N ALA A 32 5.68 -5.90 -85.52
CA ALA A 32 6.20 -5.20 -84.36
C ALA A 32 5.10 -4.99 -83.30
N SER A 33 5.22 -5.69 -82.18
CA SER A 33 4.43 -5.43 -80.98
C SER A 33 4.88 -4.11 -80.37
N ALA A 34 3.94 -3.17 -80.28
CA ALA A 34 4.08 -1.93 -79.52
C ALA A 34 4.61 -2.21 -78.10
N PRO A 35 5.43 -1.31 -77.51
CA PRO A 35 5.93 -1.52 -76.16
C PRO A 35 4.74 -1.64 -75.21
N ALA A 36 4.73 -2.70 -74.41
CA ALA A 36 3.79 -2.86 -73.31
C ALA A 36 3.83 -1.57 -72.47
N ALA A 37 2.68 -0.93 -72.32
CA ALA A 37 2.52 0.17 -71.40
C ALA A 37 3.03 -0.29 -70.04
N GLY A 38 4.14 0.31 -69.58
CA GLY A 38 4.66 0.06 -68.25
C GLY A 38 3.51 0.23 -67.27
N SER A 39 3.34 -0.74 -66.37
CA SER A 39 2.46 -0.57 -65.23
C SER A 39 2.76 0.79 -64.61
N PRO A 40 1.76 1.65 -64.37
CA PRO A 40 2.03 2.94 -63.75
C PRO A 40 2.81 2.68 -62.47
N PRO A 41 3.83 3.50 -62.14
CA PRO A 41 4.52 3.37 -60.86
C PRO A 41 3.43 3.33 -59.80
N SER A 42 3.39 2.25 -59.00
CA SER A 42 2.47 2.16 -57.87
C SER A 42 2.67 3.46 -57.10
N GLN A 43 1.64 4.32 -57.07
CA GLN A 43 1.70 5.49 -56.22
C GLN A 43 2.12 5.00 -54.84
N PRO A 44 3.06 5.67 -54.16
CA PRO A 44 3.36 5.31 -52.78
C PRO A 44 2.02 5.39 -52.06
N VAL A 45 1.47 4.24 -51.68
CA VAL A 45 0.23 4.20 -50.92
C VAL A 45 0.61 4.90 -49.63
N THR A 46 0.25 6.17 -49.51
CA THR A 46 0.43 6.92 -48.28
C THR A 46 -0.38 6.15 -47.27
N SER A 47 0.31 5.51 -46.32
CA SER A 47 -0.34 4.63 -45.33
C SER A 47 -1.56 5.34 -44.77
N ALA A 48 -2.65 4.60 -44.59
CA ALA A 48 -3.88 5.11 -44.01
C ALA A 48 -3.84 5.09 -42.47
N ALA A 49 -2.85 4.42 -41.87
CA ALA A 49 -2.66 4.32 -40.43
C ALA A 49 -2.44 5.69 -39.79
N ARG A 50 -3.26 6.02 -38.79
CA ARG A 50 -3.14 7.26 -38.01
C ARG A 50 -3.10 6.94 -36.52
N VAL A 51 -2.20 7.60 -35.79
CA VAL A 51 -2.27 7.65 -34.32
C VAL A 51 -3.56 8.38 -33.94
N ALA A 52 -4.52 7.64 -33.39
CA ALA A 52 -5.80 8.14 -32.91
C ALA A 52 -5.73 8.63 -31.46
N GLY A 53 -4.77 8.13 -30.69
CA GLY A 53 -4.54 8.56 -29.31
C GLY A 53 -3.42 7.77 -28.65
N VAL A 54 -2.97 8.24 -27.48
CA VAL A 54 -1.99 7.57 -26.64
C VAL A 54 -2.59 7.42 -25.25
N ASP A 55 -2.61 6.20 -24.74
CA ASP A 55 -3.00 5.89 -23.37
C ASP A 55 -1.75 5.53 -22.57
N LEU A 56 -1.75 5.86 -21.29
CA LEU A 56 -0.70 5.50 -20.34
C LEU A 56 -1.25 4.52 -19.32
N VAL A 57 -0.52 3.43 -19.11
CA VAL A 57 -0.95 2.32 -18.24
C VAL A 57 0.01 2.16 -17.07
N GLN A 58 -0.50 2.46 -15.88
CA GLN A 58 0.10 2.06 -14.59
C GLN A 58 -0.87 1.14 -13.85
N GLY A 59 -1.52 1.58 -12.77
CA GLY A 59 -2.64 0.83 -12.18
C GLY A 59 -3.92 0.90 -13.00
N PHE A 60 -4.01 1.90 -13.90
CA PHE A 60 -5.16 2.17 -14.75
C PHE A 60 -4.69 2.61 -16.14
N VAL A 61 -5.57 2.44 -17.12
CA VAL A 61 -5.42 2.92 -18.49
C VAL A 61 -6.08 4.29 -18.61
N PHE A 62 -5.27 5.34 -18.70
CA PHE A 62 -5.75 6.70 -18.89
C PHE A 62 -5.37 7.21 -20.28
N PRO A 63 -6.31 7.81 -21.03
CA PRO A 63 -5.95 8.64 -22.17
C PRO A 63 -4.98 9.74 -21.74
N SER A 64 -3.98 10.05 -22.55
CA SER A 64 -3.00 11.09 -22.25
C SER A 64 -3.61 12.49 -22.08
N THR A 65 -4.82 12.67 -22.61
CA THR A 65 -5.61 13.90 -22.53
C THR A 65 -6.55 13.95 -21.33
N ASP A 66 -6.67 12.86 -20.54
CA ASP A 66 -7.52 12.85 -19.36
C ASP A 66 -6.90 13.72 -18.26
N SER A 67 -7.64 14.70 -17.76
CA SER A 67 -7.17 15.64 -16.73
C SER A 67 -6.93 14.97 -15.37
N SER A 68 -7.47 13.77 -15.16
CA SER A 68 -7.27 12.96 -13.97
C SER A 68 -6.01 12.09 -14.02
N LEU A 69 -5.35 11.98 -15.18
CA LEU A 69 -4.09 11.27 -15.34
C LEU A 69 -3.00 11.89 -14.46
N LEU A 70 -2.51 11.09 -13.52
CA LEU A 70 -1.33 11.37 -12.71
C LEU A 70 -0.51 10.08 -12.64
N LEU A 71 0.70 10.11 -13.17
CA LEU A 71 1.62 8.97 -13.06
C LEU A 71 2.34 9.00 -11.73
N VAL A 72 2.54 7.84 -11.13
CA VAL A 72 3.43 7.66 -9.98
C VAL A 72 4.88 7.72 -10.49
N SER A 73 5.67 8.66 -9.96
CA SER A 73 7.11 8.75 -10.25
C SER A 73 7.84 7.49 -9.80
N ASN A 74 8.94 7.13 -10.48
CA ASN A 74 9.68 5.89 -10.21
C ASN A 74 8.85 4.60 -10.37
N ARG A 75 7.80 4.62 -11.18
CA ARG A 75 7.03 3.42 -11.54
C ARG A 75 6.95 3.33 -13.05
N ASP A 76 7.25 2.16 -13.60
CA ASP A 76 7.19 1.94 -15.04
C ASP A 76 5.78 2.22 -15.57
N VAL A 77 5.71 2.69 -16.81
CA VAL A 77 4.43 2.97 -17.49
C VAL A 77 4.46 2.35 -18.87
N ILE A 78 3.38 1.66 -19.24
CA ILE A 78 3.20 1.17 -20.61
C ILE A 78 2.55 2.29 -21.40
N VAL A 79 3.17 2.66 -22.51
CA VAL A 79 2.61 3.57 -23.52
C VAL A 79 1.85 2.71 -24.51
N LYS A 80 0.52 2.84 -24.50
CA LYS A 80 -0.39 2.18 -25.45
C LYS A 80 -0.76 3.17 -26.53
N VAL A 81 -0.32 2.93 -27.77
CA VAL A 81 -0.60 3.82 -28.91
C VAL A 81 -1.76 3.24 -29.70
N ASN A 82 -2.88 3.95 -29.70
CA ASN A 82 -4.07 3.64 -30.47
C ASN A 82 -3.87 4.08 -31.92
N VAL A 83 -3.81 3.12 -32.84
CA VAL A 83 -3.65 3.39 -34.28
C VAL A 83 -4.87 2.87 -35.01
N THR A 84 -5.53 3.74 -35.78
CA THR A 84 -6.66 3.37 -36.64
C THR A 84 -6.28 3.50 -38.11
N THR A 85 -7.03 2.87 -38.99
CA THR A 85 -6.82 2.95 -40.44
C THR A 85 -8.12 2.87 -41.23
N THR A 86 -8.18 3.54 -42.38
CA THR A 86 -9.25 3.32 -43.36
C THR A 86 -8.99 2.12 -44.28
N ASN A 87 -7.80 1.52 -44.23
CA ASN A 87 -7.42 0.33 -44.99
C ASN A 87 -6.94 -0.78 -44.04
N THR A 88 -7.86 -1.62 -43.57
CA THR A 88 -7.56 -2.71 -42.62
C THR A 88 -6.68 -3.82 -43.18
N ALA A 89 -6.47 -3.85 -44.50
CA ALA A 89 -5.56 -4.76 -45.18
C ALA A 89 -4.12 -4.21 -45.29
N GLU A 90 -3.87 -2.95 -44.92
CA GLU A 90 -2.53 -2.38 -44.99
C GLU A 90 -1.57 -3.03 -44.00
N ALA A 91 -0.28 -3.03 -44.35
CA ALA A 91 0.76 -3.46 -43.43
C ALA A 91 0.85 -2.51 -42.22
N ARG A 92 1.01 -3.08 -41.03
CA ARG A 92 1.27 -2.34 -39.79
C ARG A 92 2.62 -1.63 -39.88
N PRO A 93 2.68 -0.28 -39.90
CA PRO A 93 3.96 0.42 -39.92
C PRO A 93 4.72 0.16 -38.61
N THR A 94 6.05 0.08 -38.68
CA THR A 94 6.86 0.12 -37.46
C THR A 94 6.76 1.49 -36.79
N GLY A 95 7.18 1.62 -35.54
CA GLY A 95 7.21 2.91 -34.87
C GLY A 95 8.22 2.99 -33.75
N THR A 96 8.50 4.20 -33.30
CA THR A 96 9.45 4.50 -32.23
C THR A 96 8.81 5.38 -31.17
N LEU A 97 9.17 5.12 -29.92
CA LEU A 97 8.91 5.98 -28.77
C LEU A 97 10.22 6.64 -28.35
N ARG A 98 10.27 7.97 -28.37
CA ARG A 98 11.32 8.75 -27.72
C ARG A 98 10.86 9.16 -26.33
N ILE A 99 11.71 8.94 -25.35
CA ILE A 99 11.51 9.26 -23.94
C ILE A 99 12.44 10.42 -23.63
N GLU A 100 11.87 11.55 -23.26
CA GLU A 100 12.57 12.82 -23.13
C GLU A 100 12.27 13.44 -21.75
N ASP A 101 13.21 14.24 -21.24
CA ASP A 101 12.99 15.04 -20.04
C ASP A 101 12.18 16.32 -20.34
N GLY A 102 11.92 17.13 -19.30
CA GLY A 102 11.16 18.38 -19.42
C GLY A 102 11.83 19.46 -20.27
N ASN A 103 13.12 19.32 -20.56
CA ASN A 103 13.87 20.21 -21.45
C ASN A 103 13.91 19.68 -22.90
N GLY A 104 13.29 18.53 -23.17
CA GLY A 104 13.33 17.86 -24.47
C GLY A 104 14.60 17.06 -24.73
N THR A 105 15.44 16.83 -23.71
CA THR A 105 16.64 16.00 -23.83
C THR A 105 16.23 14.54 -23.97
N LEU A 106 16.77 13.84 -24.96
CA LEU A 106 16.53 12.41 -25.13
C LEU A 106 17.17 11.63 -23.97
N ILE A 107 16.33 10.93 -23.19
CA ILE A 107 16.76 9.96 -22.18
C ILE A 107 17.00 8.61 -22.86
N GLU A 108 16.01 8.14 -23.63
CA GLU A 108 16.04 6.84 -24.30
C GLU A 108 15.12 6.83 -25.53
N GLN A 109 15.45 5.99 -26.53
CA GLN A 109 14.55 5.69 -27.65
C GLN A 109 14.30 4.18 -27.73
N ARG A 110 13.03 3.78 -27.90
CA ARG A 110 12.60 2.38 -28.00
C ARG A 110 11.77 2.15 -29.25
N ALA A 111 11.88 0.96 -29.83
CA ALA A 111 10.92 0.51 -30.84
C ALA A 111 9.56 0.21 -30.18
N LEU A 112 8.48 0.56 -30.85
CA LEU A 112 7.14 0.12 -30.46
C LEU A 112 6.97 -1.37 -30.82
N THR A 113 6.43 -2.13 -29.90
CA THR A 113 5.91 -3.48 -30.18
C THR A 113 4.72 -3.34 -31.12
N VAL A 114 4.76 -4.05 -32.24
CA VAL A 114 3.72 -4.00 -33.27
C VAL A 114 2.55 -4.91 -32.86
N PRO A 115 1.28 -4.49 -33.02
CA PRO A 115 0.14 -5.36 -32.75
C PRO A 115 0.15 -6.62 -33.61
N THR A 116 -0.32 -7.73 -33.04
CA THR A 116 -0.44 -9.01 -33.76
C THR A 116 -1.70 -9.08 -34.61
N ALA A 117 -2.77 -8.39 -34.19
CA ALA A 117 -4.01 -8.26 -34.95
C ALA A 117 -3.88 -7.23 -36.08
N ALA A 118 -4.84 -7.25 -37.02
CA ALA A 118 -4.95 -6.21 -38.04
C ALA A 118 -5.37 -4.86 -37.43
N LEU A 119 -4.90 -3.76 -38.03
CA LEU A 119 -5.35 -2.42 -37.63
C LEU A 119 -6.85 -2.26 -37.90
N GLN A 120 -7.53 -1.58 -37.00
CA GLN A 120 -8.99 -1.40 -37.04
C GLN A 120 -9.35 0.01 -37.53
N SER A 121 -10.57 0.19 -38.02
CA SER A 121 -11.09 1.51 -38.41
C SER A 121 -11.47 2.39 -37.22
N THR A 122 -11.71 1.78 -36.07
CA THR A 122 -11.99 2.45 -34.80
C THR A 122 -11.12 1.88 -33.70
N VAL A 123 -10.91 2.65 -32.63
CA VAL A 123 -10.18 2.19 -31.45
C VAL A 123 -11.07 1.18 -30.70
N PRO A 124 -10.62 -0.07 -30.48
CA PRO A 124 -11.38 -1.02 -29.67
C PRO A 124 -11.63 -0.48 -28.27
N VAL A 125 -12.87 -0.58 -27.80
CA VAL A 125 -13.30 -0.11 -26.47
C VAL A 125 -12.66 -0.93 -25.35
N VAL A 126 -12.45 -2.23 -25.59
CA VAL A 126 -11.80 -3.15 -24.66
C VAL A 126 -10.29 -3.13 -24.95
N PRO A 127 -9.44 -2.71 -24.00
CA PRO A 127 -8.00 -2.77 -24.15
C PRO A 127 -7.51 -4.22 -24.11
N ASP A 128 -6.51 -4.50 -24.94
CA ASP A 128 -5.77 -5.76 -24.96
C ASP A 128 -4.33 -5.49 -25.43
N PHE A 129 -3.51 -6.53 -25.57
CA PHE A 129 -2.14 -6.42 -26.07
C PHE A 129 -1.99 -6.82 -27.55
N THR A 130 -3.08 -7.12 -28.24
CA THR A 130 -3.10 -7.66 -29.61
C THR A 130 -3.44 -6.61 -30.67
N HIS A 131 -4.24 -5.59 -30.34
CA HIS A 131 -4.74 -4.58 -31.28
C HIS A 131 -3.99 -3.24 -31.22
N PHE A 132 -3.03 -3.08 -30.32
CA PHE A 132 -2.36 -1.80 -30.06
C PHE A 132 -0.85 -1.91 -30.11
N TYR A 133 -0.19 -0.79 -30.43
CA TYR A 133 1.26 -0.70 -30.27
C TYR A 133 1.60 -0.41 -28.81
N THR A 134 2.68 -1.01 -28.31
CA THR A 134 3.09 -0.81 -26.92
C THR A 134 4.59 -0.59 -26.78
N ALA A 135 4.97 0.22 -25.80
CA ALA A 135 6.34 0.28 -25.29
C ALA A 135 6.34 0.62 -23.80
N THR A 136 7.26 0.03 -23.04
CA THR A 136 7.42 0.34 -21.62
C THR A 136 8.45 1.43 -21.42
N VAL A 137 8.07 2.50 -20.72
CA VAL A 137 8.99 3.51 -20.20
C VAL A 137 9.50 3.00 -18.85
N PRO A 138 10.84 2.86 -18.67
CA PRO A 138 11.39 2.35 -17.43
C PRO A 138 11.11 3.30 -16.26
N ALA A 139 10.94 2.75 -15.07
CA ALA A 139 10.64 3.49 -13.85
C ALA A 139 11.58 4.69 -13.61
N SER A 140 12.87 4.54 -13.87
CA SER A 140 13.88 5.59 -13.70
C SER A 140 13.63 6.83 -14.58
N ALA A 141 12.99 6.66 -15.73
CA ALA A 141 12.65 7.74 -16.66
C ALA A 141 11.31 8.42 -16.34
N VAL A 142 10.44 7.79 -15.52
CA VAL A 142 9.14 8.36 -15.14
C VAL A 142 9.35 9.39 -14.02
N LYS A 143 9.50 10.65 -14.43
CA LYS A 143 9.80 11.81 -13.57
C LYS A 143 8.97 13.03 -13.96
N ALA A 144 8.89 14.01 -13.07
CA ALA A 144 8.28 15.30 -13.37
C ALA A 144 8.89 15.91 -14.64
N GLY A 145 8.04 16.37 -15.56
CA GLY A 145 8.46 16.88 -16.86
C GLY A 145 8.63 15.81 -17.95
N LEU A 146 8.30 14.55 -17.71
CA LEU A 146 8.34 13.49 -18.72
C LEU A 146 7.68 13.93 -20.04
N ARG A 147 8.39 13.72 -21.15
CA ARG A 147 7.90 13.95 -22.50
C ARG A 147 8.06 12.68 -23.32
N LEU A 148 7.00 12.30 -24.03
CA LEU A 148 6.92 11.09 -24.84
C LEU A 148 6.59 11.48 -26.28
N THR A 149 7.46 11.13 -27.22
CA THR A 149 7.24 11.42 -28.64
C THR A 149 7.10 10.10 -29.42
N VAL A 150 5.91 9.86 -29.93
CA VAL A 150 5.53 8.69 -30.73
C VAL A 150 5.62 9.02 -32.21
N GLN A 151 6.34 8.19 -32.97
CA GLN A 151 6.50 8.35 -34.41
C GLN A 151 6.29 7.01 -35.12
N LEU A 152 5.32 6.95 -36.04
CA LEU A 152 5.15 5.82 -36.95
C LEU A 152 6.03 6.00 -38.20
N ALA A 153 6.56 4.90 -38.74
CA ALA A 153 7.37 4.88 -39.94
C ALA A 153 6.50 4.93 -41.21
N ASN A 154 5.62 5.92 -41.29
CA ASN A 154 4.65 6.08 -42.38
C ASN A 154 4.48 7.53 -42.87
N GLY A 155 5.34 8.45 -42.40
CA GLY A 155 5.35 9.85 -42.79
C GLY A 155 4.34 10.75 -42.08
N GLN A 156 3.51 10.23 -41.17
CA GLN A 156 2.65 11.07 -40.32
C GLN A 156 3.50 11.92 -39.35
N PRO A 157 3.10 13.16 -39.00
CA PRO A 157 3.71 13.90 -37.90
C PRO A 157 3.73 13.13 -36.57
N ALA A 158 4.79 13.33 -35.79
CA ALA A 158 4.92 12.73 -34.46
C ALA A 158 3.79 13.19 -33.51
N THR A 159 3.36 12.30 -32.63
CA THR A 159 2.45 12.61 -31.52
C THR A 159 3.26 12.81 -30.25
N VAL A 160 3.15 14.00 -29.64
CA VAL A 160 3.87 14.35 -28.41
C VAL A 160 2.90 14.33 -27.23
N VAL A 161 3.31 13.72 -26.13
CA VAL A 161 2.54 13.59 -24.89
C VAL A 161 3.41 14.02 -23.70
N THR A 162 2.86 14.85 -22.83
CA THR A 162 3.53 15.33 -21.60
C THR A 162 2.64 15.06 -20.39
N PRO A 163 2.64 13.81 -19.86
CA PRO A 163 1.76 13.45 -18.77
C PRO A 163 2.18 14.13 -17.47
N ARG A 164 1.22 14.39 -16.59
CA ARG A 164 1.54 14.77 -15.20
C ARG A 164 2.16 13.58 -14.49
N VAL A 165 3.31 13.80 -13.87
CA VAL A 165 3.98 12.82 -13.01
C VAL A 165 4.04 13.40 -11.61
N GLY A 166 3.44 12.70 -10.66
CA GLY A 166 3.41 13.07 -9.25
C GLY A 166 4.72 12.78 -8.55
N GLY A 167 4.76 12.99 -7.23
CA GLY A 167 5.93 12.65 -6.42
C GLY A 167 6.19 11.15 -6.31
N SER A 168 7.39 10.79 -5.83
CA SER A 168 7.73 9.38 -5.55
C SER A 168 7.08 8.94 -4.26
N ASN A 169 6.30 7.87 -4.30
CA ASN A 169 5.59 7.31 -3.15
C ASN A 169 6.17 5.95 -2.78
N ALA A 170 7.34 5.94 -2.12
CA ALA A 170 7.90 4.71 -1.55
C ALA A 170 7.33 4.50 -0.15
N ILE A 171 7.00 3.26 0.19
CA ILE A 171 6.52 2.89 1.52
C ILE A 171 7.32 1.70 2.06
N THR A 172 7.33 1.57 3.38
CA THR A 172 7.74 0.35 4.08
C THR A 172 6.50 -0.34 4.61
N PHE A 173 6.35 -1.62 4.31
CA PHE A 173 5.28 -2.48 4.82
C PHE A 173 5.88 -3.45 5.83
N VAL A 174 5.44 -3.36 7.09
CA VAL A 174 5.87 -4.22 8.19
C VAL A 174 4.80 -5.27 8.45
N ALA A 175 5.05 -6.50 8.01
CA ALA A 175 4.21 -7.65 8.30
C ALA A 175 4.53 -8.18 9.70
N VAL A 176 3.53 -8.19 10.60
CA VAL A 176 3.68 -8.64 11.98
C VAL A 176 2.88 -9.92 12.19
N PRO A 177 3.52 -11.10 12.31
CA PRO A 177 2.82 -12.31 12.73
C PRO A 177 2.46 -12.20 14.23
N VAL A 178 1.18 -12.01 14.54
CA VAL A 178 0.72 -11.89 15.92
C VAL A 178 0.52 -13.28 16.51
N ARG A 179 1.00 -13.48 17.74
CA ARG A 179 0.72 -14.67 18.53
C ARG A 179 -0.29 -14.34 19.62
N ILE A 180 -1.36 -15.11 19.65
CA ILE A 180 -2.37 -15.12 20.71
C ILE A 180 -2.32 -16.48 21.36
N GLN A 181 -2.18 -16.52 22.69
CA GLN A 181 -1.95 -17.75 23.43
C GLN A 181 -0.72 -18.50 22.87
N GLY A 182 -0.89 -19.74 22.38
CA GLY A 182 0.15 -20.55 21.76
C GLY A 182 0.17 -20.50 20.24
N THR A 183 -0.76 -19.78 19.60
CA THR A 183 -0.97 -19.82 18.15
C THR A 183 -0.42 -18.56 17.51
N ALA A 184 0.62 -18.70 16.69
CA ALA A 184 1.19 -17.62 15.90
C ALA A 184 0.54 -17.57 14.52
N ALA A 185 0.27 -16.36 14.04
CA ALA A 185 -0.29 -16.14 12.72
C ALA A 185 0.72 -16.42 11.59
N GLN A 186 0.20 -16.78 10.42
CA GLN A 186 0.97 -16.93 9.19
C GLN A 186 0.94 -15.65 8.35
N VAL A 187 2.12 -15.10 8.04
CA VAL A 187 2.24 -13.98 7.09
C VAL A 187 2.04 -14.50 5.67
N PHE A 188 1.22 -13.80 4.89
CA PHE A 188 1.05 -14.10 3.46
C PHE A 188 2.31 -13.71 2.67
N ALA A 189 3.00 -14.69 2.08
CA ALA A 189 4.29 -14.48 1.40
C ALA A 189 4.24 -13.45 0.24
N GLY A 190 3.09 -13.29 -0.42
CA GLY A 190 2.90 -12.37 -1.55
C GLY A 190 2.47 -10.94 -1.16
N ALA A 191 2.33 -10.62 0.13
CA ALA A 191 1.65 -9.42 0.61
C ALA A 191 2.20 -8.12 -0.02
N ALA A 192 3.51 -7.91 0.04
CA ALA A 192 4.13 -6.70 -0.49
C ALA A 192 3.99 -6.57 -2.02
N SER A 193 4.09 -7.68 -2.76
CA SER A 193 3.92 -7.68 -4.22
C SER A 193 2.48 -7.36 -4.63
N TYR A 194 1.51 -7.83 -3.84
CA TYR A 194 0.09 -7.55 -4.07
C TYR A 194 -0.24 -6.08 -3.75
N LEU A 195 0.27 -5.56 -2.64
CA LEU A 195 0.20 -4.12 -2.32
C LEU A 195 0.82 -3.26 -3.42
N ALA A 196 2.03 -3.59 -3.88
CA ALA A 196 2.71 -2.84 -4.93
C ALA A 196 1.93 -2.81 -6.26
N ALA A 197 1.22 -3.89 -6.57
CA ALA A 197 0.40 -3.98 -7.78
C ALA A 197 -0.84 -3.08 -7.72
N GLN A 198 -1.57 -3.13 -6.61
CA GLN A 198 -2.87 -2.47 -6.46
C GLN A 198 -2.77 -1.00 -6.03
N MET A 199 -1.76 -0.65 -5.22
CA MET A 199 -1.64 0.68 -4.61
C MET A 199 -0.82 1.64 -5.49
N PRO A 200 -1.06 2.97 -5.41
CA PRO A 200 -0.30 3.99 -6.15
C PRO A 200 1.07 4.32 -5.53
N VAL A 201 1.87 3.29 -5.35
CA VAL A 201 3.22 3.36 -4.78
C VAL A 201 4.27 3.08 -5.83
N SER A 202 5.43 3.72 -5.68
CA SER A 202 6.61 3.50 -6.52
C SER A 202 7.37 2.24 -6.11
N THR A 203 7.42 1.94 -4.81
CA THR A 203 8.09 0.77 -4.24
C THR A 203 7.47 0.43 -2.91
N VAL A 204 7.38 -0.87 -2.61
CA VAL A 204 7.01 -1.41 -1.30
C VAL A 204 8.21 -2.17 -0.75
N THR A 205 8.86 -1.63 0.26
CA THR A 205 9.90 -2.35 1.01
C THR A 205 9.22 -3.23 2.05
N ALA A 206 9.31 -4.55 1.88
CA ALA A 206 8.75 -5.50 2.83
C ALA A 206 9.71 -5.74 3.99
N VAL A 207 9.19 -5.66 5.21
CA VAL A 207 9.87 -6.07 6.44
C VAL A 207 8.96 -7.06 7.14
N THR A 208 9.51 -8.18 7.60
CA THR A 208 8.77 -9.12 8.46
C THR A 208 9.27 -8.95 9.88
N HIS A 209 8.38 -8.54 10.77
CA HIS A 209 8.66 -8.45 12.19
C HIS A 209 8.75 -9.87 12.78
N ALA A 210 9.49 -10.01 13.89
CA ALA A 210 9.45 -11.25 14.66
C ALA A 210 8.02 -11.55 15.13
N VAL A 211 7.73 -12.81 15.47
CA VAL A 211 6.41 -13.18 16.02
C VAL A 211 6.14 -12.33 17.28
N PHE A 212 5.11 -11.51 17.21
CA PHE A 212 4.76 -10.54 18.24
C PHE A 212 3.70 -11.15 19.18
N PRO A 213 4.01 -11.41 20.45
CA PRO A 213 3.02 -11.92 21.41
C PRO A 213 2.14 -10.80 21.94
N SER A 214 0.85 -10.81 21.57
CA SER A 214 -0.10 -9.86 22.14
C SER A 214 -0.20 -10.04 23.66
N GLN A 215 -0.09 -8.94 24.40
CA GLN A 215 -0.35 -8.94 25.85
C GLN A 215 -1.76 -8.44 26.16
N LYS A 216 -2.40 -7.73 25.23
CA LYS A 216 -3.80 -7.33 25.37
C LYS A 216 -4.76 -8.48 25.04
N VAL A 217 -4.38 -9.39 24.14
CA VAL A 217 -5.17 -10.56 23.76
C VAL A 217 -4.37 -11.84 24.02
N THR A 218 -4.58 -12.43 25.19
CA THR A 218 -3.81 -13.60 25.65
C THR A 218 -4.54 -14.93 25.48
N THR A 219 -5.84 -14.90 25.20
CA THR A 219 -6.68 -16.08 24.97
C THR A 219 -7.25 -16.03 23.56
N LEU A 220 -7.28 -17.18 22.87
CA LEU A 220 -7.82 -17.26 21.52
C LEU A 220 -9.34 -16.98 21.54
N PRO A 221 -9.83 -15.96 20.80
CA PRO A 221 -11.25 -15.69 20.69
C PRO A 221 -12.02 -16.84 20.03
N THR A 222 -13.28 -17.02 20.42
CA THR A 222 -14.15 -18.12 19.95
C THR A 222 -15.43 -17.67 19.25
N THR A 223 -15.78 -16.38 19.36
CA THR A 223 -16.94 -15.78 18.69
C THR A 223 -16.52 -14.56 17.87
N ASP A 224 -17.36 -14.13 16.94
CA ASP A 224 -17.07 -12.97 16.08
C ASP A 224 -16.92 -11.68 16.90
N ASP A 225 -17.80 -11.43 17.87
CA ASP A 225 -17.69 -10.26 18.78
C ASP A 225 -16.36 -10.24 19.56
N GLN A 226 -15.90 -11.42 20.02
CA GLN A 226 -14.61 -11.53 20.71
C GLN A 226 -13.44 -11.27 19.75
N TRP A 227 -13.55 -11.70 18.49
CA TRP A 227 -12.55 -11.41 17.47
C TRP A 227 -12.50 -9.94 17.09
N GLU A 228 -13.63 -9.27 16.97
CA GLU A 228 -13.71 -7.82 16.73
C GLU A 228 -13.02 -7.04 17.86
N ALA A 229 -13.33 -7.38 19.11
CA ALA A 229 -12.66 -6.79 20.28
C ALA A 229 -11.15 -7.07 20.26
N ALA A 230 -10.74 -8.31 19.96
CA ALA A 230 -9.33 -8.68 19.87
C ALA A 230 -8.59 -7.91 18.76
N MET A 231 -9.19 -7.75 17.58
CA MET A 231 -8.60 -6.97 16.49
C MET A 231 -8.40 -5.51 16.88
N ARG A 232 -9.35 -4.89 17.59
CA ARG A 232 -9.21 -3.51 18.09
C ARG A 232 -8.02 -3.35 19.04
N GLU A 233 -7.85 -4.31 19.96
CA GLU A 233 -6.73 -4.29 20.91
C GLU A 233 -5.38 -4.49 20.22
N VAL A 234 -5.29 -5.47 19.31
CA VAL A 234 -4.06 -5.76 18.55
C VAL A 234 -3.74 -4.61 17.58
N LEU A 235 -4.73 -3.98 16.96
CA LEU A 235 -4.53 -2.78 16.13
C LEU A 235 -3.89 -1.64 16.94
N GLY A 236 -4.32 -1.47 18.20
CA GLY A 236 -3.67 -0.57 19.14
C GLY A 236 -2.21 -0.94 19.41
N GLU A 237 -1.90 -2.23 19.63
CA GLU A 237 -0.51 -2.70 19.76
C GLU A 237 0.31 -2.39 18.50
N MET A 238 -0.23 -2.56 17.29
CA MET A 238 0.48 -2.23 16.04
C MET A 238 0.81 -0.74 15.91
N ALA A 239 -0.08 0.17 16.33
CA ALA A 239 0.24 1.59 16.36
C ALA A 239 1.26 1.96 17.45
N GLU A 240 1.25 1.25 18.58
CA GLU A 240 2.30 1.43 19.59
C GLU A 240 3.67 0.94 19.08
N LEU A 241 3.73 -0.19 18.33
CA LEU A 241 4.95 -0.65 17.65
C LEU A 241 5.52 0.44 16.74
N HIS A 242 4.67 1.01 15.88
CA HIS A 242 5.08 2.09 14.97
C HIS A 242 5.74 3.27 15.71
N ASN A 243 5.19 3.67 16.84
CA ASN A 243 5.74 4.75 17.66
C ASN A 243 7.05 4.36 18.34
N LEU A 244 7.09 3.21 19.03
CA LEU A 244 8.23 2.77 19.83
C LEU A 244 9.46 2.40 18.98
N GLU A 245 9.23 1.97 17.74
CA GLU A 245 10.27 1.67 16.75
C GLU A 245 10.73 2.91 15.97
N ASN A 246 10.19 4.10 16.27
CA ASN A 246 10.46 5.36 15.55
C ASN A 246 10.21 5.24 14.04
N ALA A 247 9.17 4.52 13.65
CA ALA A 247 8.87 4.26 12.25
C ALA A 247 8.34 5.52 11.54
N THR A 248 8.77 5.78 10.31
CA THR A 248 8.37 7.02 9.60
C THR A 248 6.87 7.04 9.26
N ASP A 249 6.33 8.19 8.85
CA ASP A 249 4.96 8.31 8.32
C ASP A 249 4.76 7.54 7.00
N ARG A 250 5.81 6.93 6.44
CA ARG A 250 5.78 6.04 5.26
C ARG A 250 5.95 4.57 5.62
N THR A 251 5.92 4.24 6.91
CA THR A 251 6.00 2.87 7.39
C THR A 251 4.64 2.46 7.94
N PHE A 252 4.09 1.36 7.41
CA PHE A 252 2.76 0.85 7.76
C PHE A 252 2.88 -0.55 8.34
N TYR A 253 2.28 -0.75 9.53
CA TYR A 253 2.29 -2.01 10.26
C TYR A 253 1.00 -2.77 9.99
N TYR A 254 1.12 -4.04 9.64
CA TYR A 254 -0.02 -4.93 9.46
C TYR A 254 0.12 -6.16 10.34
N GLY A 255 -0.76 -6.28 11.33
CA GLY A 255 -0.85 -7.46 12.19
C GLY A 255 -1.63 -8.57 11.51
N PHE A 256 -1.00 -9.70 11.23
CA PHE A 256 -1.70 -10.94 10.89
C PHE A 256 -2.14 -11.60 12.20
N LEU A 257 -3.45 -11.84 12.36
CA LEU A 257 -4.02 -12.53 13.52
C LEU A 257 -4.35 -13.99 13.16
N PRO A 258 -4.22 -14.94 14.10
CA PRO A 258 -4.52 -16.35 13.86
C PRO A 258 -6.03 -16.67 13.80
N LYS A 259 -6.82 -15.82 13.15
CA LYS A 259 -8.27 -15.99 12.92
C LYS A 259 -8.52 -16.65 11.58
N ARG A 260 -9.10 -17.86 11.60
CA ARG A 260 -9.35 -18.71 10.41
C ARG A 260 -10.85 -18.91 10.14
N THR A 261 -11.62 -17.86 10.35
CA THR A 261 -13.09 -17.86 10.17
C THR A 261 -13.51 -16.58 9.46
N TYR A 262 -14.68 -16.63 8.79
CA TYR A 262 -15.36 -15.46 8.25
C TYR A 262 -15.95 -14.58 9.37
N GLY A 263 -16.70 -13.54 9.00
CA GLY A 263 -17.13 -12.46 9.88
C GLY A 263 -16.25 -11.23 9.64
N ILE A 264 -15.92 -10.48 10.69
CA ILE A 264 -14.93 -9.41 10.56
C ILE A 264 -13.56 -9.99 10.16
N THR A 265 -12.96 -9.45 9.11
CA THR A 265 -11.72 -10.00 8.53
C THR A 265 -10.50 -9.13 8.79
N GLY A 266 -10.69 -7.82 8.97
CA GLY A 266 -9.62 -6.87 9.24
C GLY A 266 -10.16 -5.59 9.84
N LEU A 267 -9.21 -4.75 10.29
CA LEU A 267 -9.44 -3.39 10.77
C LEU A 267 -8.29 -2.49 10.38
N GLY A 268 -8.58 -1.26 9.98
CA GLY A 268 -7.60 -0.23 9.67
C GLY A 268 -7.90 1.11 10.32
N TYR A 269 -6.85 1.83 10.73
CA TYR A 269 -6.98 3.25 11.02
C TYR A 269 -7.10 4.08 9.75
N MET A 270 -7.94 5.11 9.78
CA MET A 270 -8.29 5.93 8.62
C MET A 270 -8.18 7.45 8.88
N PRO A 271 -7.10 8.12 8.42
CA PRO A 271 -5.81 7.52 8.08
C PRO A 271 -5.09 7.03 9.34
N GLY A 272 -4.04 6.26 9.15
CA GLY A 272 -3.15 5.86 10.23
C GLY A 272 -2.06 4.90 9.75
N PRO A 273 -1.09 4.58 10.63
CA PRO A 273 0.05 3.75 10.25
C PRO A 273 -0.19 2.25 10.47
N ALA A 274 -1.37 1.84 10.93
CA ALA A 274 -1.60 0.48 11.39
C ALA A 274 -2.91 -0.10 10.88
N ALA A 275 -2.86 -1.38 10.57
CA ALA A 275 -3.97 -2.22 10.20
C ALA A 275 -3.76 -3.63 10.76
N VAL A 276 -4.82 -4.43 10.80
CA VAL A 276 -4.77 -5.84 11.20
C VAL A 276 -5.72 -6.66 10.34
N GLY A 277 -5.46 -7.95 10.20
CA GLY A 277 -6.42 -8.87 9.61
C GLY A 277 -6.04 -10.33 9.72
N ILE A 278 -6.84 -11.17 9.10
CA ILE A 278 -6.81 -12.63 9.27
C ILE A 278 -5.60 -13.33 8.63
N ASP A 279 -5.11 -14.38 9.30
CA ASP A 279 -4.43 -15.53 8.70
C ASP A 279 -5.51 -16.58 8.40
N PHE A 280 -5.88 -16.74 7.14
CA PHE A 280 -6.83 -17.78 6.71
C PHE A 280 -6.25 -18.58 5.54
N PRO A 281 -5.37 -19.58 5.80
CA PRO A 281 -4.54 -20.19 4.77
C PRO A 281 -5.34 -20.96 3.71
N THR A 282 -6.54 -21.42 4.05
CA THR A 282 -7.47 -22.06 3.10
C THR A 282 -8.22 -21.07 2.23
N GLN A 283 -8.09 -19.76 2.47
CA GLN A 283 -8.76 -18.66 1.78
C GLN A 283 -7.74 -17.54 1.47
N PRO A 284 -6.68 -17.83 0.69
CA PRO A 284 -5.60 -16.86 0.43
C PRO A 284 -6.08 -15.58 -0.27
N ASP A 285 -7.12 -15.68 -1.10
CA ASP A 285 -7.71 -14.53 -1.76
C ASP A 285 -8.37 -13.58 -0.75
N ALA A 286 -9.11 -14.11 0.23
CA ALA A 286 -9.70 -13.30 1.31
C ALA A 286 -8.62 -12.61 2.15
N VAL A 287 -7.53 -13.31 2.50
CA VAL A 287 -6.41 -12.73 3.25
C VAL A 287 -5.80 -11.54 2.51
N VAL A 288 -5.57 -11.68 1.21
CA VAL A 288 -4.88 -10.65 0.44
C VAL A 288 -5.80 -9.49 0.03
N THR A 289 -7.09 -9.73 -0.21
CA THR A 289 -8.06 -8.65 -0.43
C THR A 289 -8.27 -7.85 0.85
N THR A 290 -8.45 -8.51 2.00
CA THR A 290 -8.50 -7.84 3.31
C THR A 290 -7.23 -7.02 3.55
N LEU A 291 -6.04 -7.60 3.35
CA LEU A 291 -4.77 -6.86 3.49
C LEU A 291 -4.79 -5.53 2.72
N VAL A 292 -5.17 -5.55 1.45
CA VAL A 292 -5.21 -4.33 0.62
C VAL A 292 -6.32 -3.39 1.05
N HIS A 293 -7.46 -3.91 1.51
CA HIS A 293 -8.57 -3.13 2.02
C HIS A 293 -8.14 -2.31 3.25
N GLU A 294 -7.55 -2.97 4.24
CA GLU A 294 -7.14 -2.29 5.48
C GLU A 294 -5.99 -1.31 5.26
N VAL A 295 -5.04 -1.64 4.37
CA VAL A 295 -3.99 -0.66 3.99
C VAL A 295 -4.59 0.49 3.16
N GLY A 296 -5.70 0.27 2.46
CA GLY A 296 -6.50 1.32 1.85
C GLY A 296 -7.01 2.33 2.88
N HIS A 297 -7.53 1.86 4.02
CA HIS A 297 -7.91 2.74 5.14
C HIS A 297 -6.73 3.56 5.64
N ASN A 298 -5.54 2.97 5.77
CA ASN A 298 -4.33 3.71 6.15
C ASN A 298 -4.01 4.87 5.19
N PHE A 299 -4.39 4.75 3.92
CA PHE A 299 -4.28 5.83 2.91
C PHE A 299 -5.50 6.75 2.85
N SER A 300 -6.26 6.83 3.95
CA SER A 300 -7.42 7.70 4.14
C SER A 300 -8.62 7.34 3.26
N LEU A 301 -8.77 6.07 2.85
CA LEU A 301 -9.97 5.61 2.14
C LEU A 301 -11.08 5.23 3.12
N PRO A 302 -12.27 5.85 3.07
CA PRO A 302 -13.51 5.30 3.62
C PRO A 302 -14.04 4.13 2.78
N HIS A 303 -15.03 3.41 3.31
CA HIS A 303 -15.68 2.33 2.57
C HIS A 303 -16.46 2.83 1.35
N ALA A 304 -16.45 2.07 0.26
CA ALA A 304 -17.31 2.34 -0.89
C ALA A 304 -18.76 1.87 -0.61
N PRO A 305 -19.78 2.51 -1.21
CA PRO A 305 -21.20 2.33 -0.84
C PRO A 305 -21.81 1.03 -1.41
N CYS A 306 -21.35 -0.14 -0.95
CA CYS A 306 -21.98 -1.43 -1.21
C CYS A 306 -21.75 -2.39 -0.03
N GLY A 307 -22.86 -2.89 0.54
CA GLY A 307 -22.82 -3.79 1.71
C GLY A 307 -22.46 -3.09 3.03
N VAL A 308 -22.41 -1.76 3.04
CA VAL A 308 -22.00 -0.92 4.18
C VAL A 308 -23.19 -0.09 4.65
N ALA A 309 -23.47 -0.05 5.96
CA ALA A 309 -24.69 0.57 6.48
C ALA A 309 -24.49 1.97 7.11
N SER A 310 -23.28 2.33 7.54
CA SER A 310 -23.07 3.52 8.39
C SER A 310 -21.72 4.23 8.25
N SER A 311 -20.79 3.71 7.44
CA SER A 311 -19.47 4.33 7.20
C SER A 311 -19.08 4.39 5.72
N GLU A 312 -20.08 4.43 4.84
CA GLU A 312 -19.86 4.62 3.41
C GLU A 312 -19.33 6.01 3.09
N ASP A 313 -18.53 6.12 2.04
CA ASP A 313 -17.98 7.36 1.53
C ASP A 313 -19.07 8.15 0.80
N PRO A 314 -19.54 9.28 1.35
CA PRO A 314 -20.57 10.08 0.70
C PRO A 314 -20.07 10.73 -0.60
N ASN A 315 -18.75 10.73 -0.84
CA ASN A 315 -18.14 11.31 -2.04
C ASN A 315 -17.85 10.28 -3.12
N TYR A 316 -18.10 8.99 -2.87
CA TYR A 316 -17.84 7.97 -3.86
C TYR A 316 -18.81 8.13 -5.05
N PRO A 317 -18.29 8.31 -6.28
CA PRO A 317 -19.09 8.83 -7.39
C PRO A 317 -19.96 7.78 -8.09
N TYR A 318 -19.74 6.49 -7.81
CA TYR A 318 -20.40 5.40 -8.52
C TYR A 318 -21.34 4.63 -7.60
N ALA A 319 -22.61 4.54 -7.99
CA ALA A 319 -23.62 3.87 -7.18
C ALA A 319 -23.25 2.40 -6.95
N ASN A 320 -23.60 1.87 -5.77
CA ASN A 320 -23.38 0.47 -5.41
C ASN A 320 -21.90 0.03 -5.54
N ALA A 321 -20.98 0.95 -5.24
CA ALA A 321 -19.54 0.76 -5.34
C ALA A 321 -19.03 0.23 -6.69
N THR A 322 -19.74 0.47 -7.81
CA THR A 322 -19.22 0.05 -9.13
C THR A 322 -17.93 0.80 -9.49
N LEU A 323 -17.19 0.34 -10.50
CA LEU A 323 -15.90 0.93 -10.87
C LEU A 323 -16.00 2.13 -11.85
N GLY A 324 -17.20 2.45 -12.29
CA GLY A 324 -17.48 3.53 -13.23
C GLY A 324 -18.96 3.69 -13.50
N ALA A 325 -19.33 4.78 -14.16
CA ALA A 325 -20.71 5.08 -14.55
C ALA A 325 -20.77 6.08 -15.72
N GLY A 326 -21.88 6.05 -16.47
CA GLY A 326 -22.14 6.99 -17.56
C GLY A 326 -21.06 6.91 -18.65
N SER A 327 -20.36 8.02 -18.89
CA SER A 327 -19.25 8.09 -19.85
C SER A 327 -17.87 7.87 -19.22
N ARG A 328 -17.79 7.65 -17.90
CA ARG A 328 -16.53 7.49 -17.17
C ARG A 328 -16.31 6.02 -16.79
N PHE A 329 -15.65 5.31 -17.69
CA PHE A 329 -15.15 3.95 -17.47
C PHE A 329 -13.64 3.93 -17.68
N ILE A 330 -12.88 3.95 -16.59
CA ILE A 330 -11.42 3.87 -16.62
C ILE A 330 -11.03 2.42 -16.37
N TRP A 331 -10.38 1.80 -17.35
CA TRP A 331 -9.93 0.40 -17.23
C TRP A 331 -8.82 0.27 -16.20
N GLY A 332 -8.97 -0.68 -15.28
CA GLY A 332 -7.88 -1.06 -14.38
C GLY A 332 -6.83 -1.90 -15.09
N TYR A 333 -5.65 -2.01 -14.51
CA TYR A 333 -4.58 -2.88 -14.98
C TYR A 333 -3.90 -3.58 -13.80
N ASP A 334 -4.06 -4.90 -13.72
CA ASP A 334 -3.35 -5.74 -12.75
C ASP A 334 -2.06 -6.26 -13.37
N LYS A 335 -0.94 -5.62 -13.00
CA LYS A 335 0.39 -5.99 -13.47
C LYS A 335 0.79 -7.43 -13.11
N ARG A 336 0.28 -8.00 -12.02
CA ARG A 336 0.62 -9.39 -11.61
C ARG A 336 0.03 -10.42 -12.56
N ARG A 337 -1.18 -10.14 -13.05
CA ARG A 337 -1.90 -10.98 -14.00
C ARG A 337 -1.63 -10.58 -15.45
N ASN A 338 -0.95 -9.45 -15.67
CA ASN A 338 -0.77 -8.83 -16.99
C ASN A 338 -2.12 -8.69 -17.71
N ALA A 339 -3.13 -8.20 -17.00
CA ALA A 339 -4.53 -8.21 -17.43
C ALA A 339 -5.22 -6.88 -17.13
N PHE A 340 -6.16 -6.51 -18.02
CA PHE A 340 -7.03 -5.35 -17.84
C PHE A 340 -8.25 -5.74 -17.01
N VAL A 341 -8.73 -4.82 -16.17
CA VAL A 341 -9.93 -4.99 -15.37
C VAL A 341 -11.07 -4.18 -16.00
N ASP A 342 -12.16 -4.87 -16.33
CA ASP A 342 -13.34 -4.28 -16.96
C ASP A 342 -14.19 -3.54 -15.92
N PRO A 343 -14.32 -2.19 -16.01
CA PRO A 343 -15.05 -1.41 -15.03
C PRO A 343 -16.57 -1.35 -15.33
N ARG A 344 -17.04 -1.95 -16.43
CA ARG A 344 -18.41 -1.81 -16.92
C ARG A 344 -19.43 -2.73 -16.23
N PRO A 345 -19.11 -3.99 -15.87
CA PRO A 345 -20.06 -4.85 -15.18
C PRO A 345 -20.43 -4.27 -13.81
N THR A 346 -21.73 -4.21 -13.52
CA THR A 346 -22.24 -3.71 -12.23
C THR A 346 -22.08 -4.70 -11.07
N THR A 347 -21.56 -5.89 -11.37
CA THR A 347 -21.22 -6.96 -10.41
C THR A 347 -19.76 -6.91 -9.97
N VAL A 348 -18.97 -5.99 -10.52
CA VAL A 348 -17.59 -5.74 -10.10
C VAL A 348 -17.60 -4.48 -9.26
N HIS A 349 -17.14 -4.62 -8.02
CA HIS A 349 -17.19 -3.58 -7.01
C HIS A 349 -15.78 -3.11 -6.63
N ASP A 350 -15.70 -1.89 -6.11
CA ASP A 350 -14.47 -1.35 -5.54
C ASP A 350 -14.03 -2.18 -4.33
N LEU A 351 -12.72 -2.36 -4.22
CA LEU A 351 -12.08 -3.13 -3.15
C LEU A 351 -12.44 -2.60 -1.76
N MET A 352 -12.74 -1.30 -1.61
CA MET A 352 -13.20 -0.72 -0.35
C MET A 352 -14.68 -1.00 -0.02
N SER A 353 -15.38 -1.83 -0.80
CA SER A 353 -16.75 -2.27 -0.50
C SER A 353 -16.79 -3.61 0.22
N TYR A 354 -17.96 -3.98 0.76
CA TYR A 354 -18.22 -5.31 1.32
C TYR A 354 -18.90 -6.26 0.33
N CYS A 355 -18.90 -5.92 -0.96
CA CYS A 355 -19.50 -6.71 -2.03
C CYS A 355 -18.45 -7.47 -2.84
N ASP A 356 -17.45 -8.05 -2.15
CA ASP A 356 -16.39 -8.88 -2.74
C ASP A 356 -15.55 -8.18 -3.85
N GLY A 357 -15.25 -6.89 -3.67
CA GLY A 357 -14.37 -6.15 -4.59
C GLY A 357 -12.90 -6.61 -4.50
N ASP A 358 -12.22 -6.78 -5.64
CA ASP A 358 -10.82 -7.23 -5.72
C ASP A 358 -9.86 -6.22 -6.41
N THR A 359 -10.40 -5.06 -6.81
CA THR A 359 -9.67 -3.95 -7.43
C THR A 359 -10.20 -2.60 -6.95
N PHE A 360 -9.37 -1.58 -6.95
CA PHE A 360 -9.85 -0.21 -6.73
C PHE A 360 -10.55 0.34 -7.97
N SER A 361 -11.46 1.28 -7.76
CA SER A 361 -11.89 2.25 -8.76
C SER A 361 -10.81 3.31 -9.01
N ASP A 362 -10.92 4.02 -10.13
CA ASP A 362 -10.04 5.15 -10.42
C ASP A 362 -10.16 6.25 -9.35
N PHE A 363 -11.34 6.42 -8.76
CA PHE A 363 -11.61 7.38 -7.71
C PHE A 363 -10.79 7.09 -6.45
N ASN A 364 -10.90 5.87 -5.89
CA ASN A 364 -10.15 5.50 -4.69
C ASN A 364 -8.65 5.44 -4.94
N TYR A 365 -8.22 4.97 -6.13
CA TYR A 365 -6.81 5.01 -6.52
C TYR A 365 -6.23 6.44 -6.52
N ARG A 366 -7.00 7.42 -7.01
CA ARG A 366 -6.60 8.83 -7.00
C ARG A 366 -6.63 9.45 -5.60
N ARG A 367 -7.55 9.05 -4.73
CA ARG A 367 -7.57 9.50 -3.33
C ARG A 367 -6.30 9.06 -2.60
N MET A 368 -5.89 7.80 -2.78
CA MET A 368 -4.63 7.28 -2.23
C MET A 368 -3.41 8.01 -2.79
N GLN A 369 -3.35 8.25 -4.11
CA GLN A 369 -2.28 9.09 -4.70
C GLN A 369 -2.19 10.43 -3.99
N SER A 370 -3.34 11.09 -3.84
CA SER A 370 -3.39 12.42 -3.27
C SER A 370 -3.07 12.46 -1.77
N TYR A 371 -3.31 11.36 -1.05
CA TYR A 371 -2.88 11.18 0.34
C TYR A 371 -1.36 11.03 0.42
N LEU A 372 -0.78 10.19 -0.44
CA LEU A 372 0.66 9.95 -0.48
C LEU A 372 1.45 11.13 -1.07
N THR A 373 0.87 11.93 -1.95
CA THR A 373 1.48 13.16 -2.46
C THR A 373 0.52 14.35 -2.38
N PRO A 374 0.33 14.94 -1.19
CA PRO A 374 -0.58 16.07 -1.02
C PRO A 374 -0.22 17.29 -1.88
N ALA A 375 1.07 17.49 -2.18
CA ALA A 375 1.53 18.55 -3.08
C ALA A 375 0.96 18.40 -4.51
N ASP A 376 0.67 17.18 -4.96
CA ASP A 376 0.12 16.92 -6.29
C ASP A 376 -1.36 17.34 -6.42
N ARG A 377 -2.07 17.51 -5.29
CA ARG A 377 -3.41 18.12 -5.23
C ARG A 377 -3.36 19.58 -5.67
N LEU A 378 -2.34 20.31 -5.22
CA LEU A 378 -2.20 21.75 -5.45
C LEU A 378 -1.77 22.09 -6.88
N SER A 379 -1.03 21.20 -7.55
CA SER A 379 -0.65 21.42 -8.95
C SER A 379 -1.78 21.18 -9.95
N ALA A 380 -2.94 20.62 -9.53
CA ALA A 380 -4.12 20.47 -10.38
C ALA A 380 -5.00 21.73 -10.43
N THR A 381 -4.89 22.61 -9.44
CA THR A 381 -5.59 23.91 -9.34
C THR A 381 -4.54 25.00 -9.23
N GLY A 382 -4.25 25.69 -10.34
CA GLY A 382 -3.20 26.68 -10.50
C GLY A 382 -2.67 27.33 -9.21
N GLY A 383 -1.43 26.98 -8.86
CA GLY A 383 -0.50 27.76 -8.05
C GLY A 383 -1.07 28.41 -6.79
N VAL A 384 -1.42 27.61 -5.77
CA VAL A 384 -1.48 28.11 -4.39
C VAL A 384 -0.37 27.44 -3.59
N SER A 385 0.70 28.20 -3.34
CA SER A 385 1.76 27.83 -2.42
C SER A 385 1.18 27.78 -1.01
N ILE A 386 0.99 26.56 -0.47
CA ILE A 386 0.76 26.43 0.98
C ILE A 386 2.12 26.69 1.63
N LYS A 387 2.19 27.79 2.38
CA LYS A 387 3.28 28.08 3.30
C LYS A 387 3.39 26.87 4.22
N SER A 388 4.49 26.12 4.14
CA SER A 388 4.81 25.09 5.13
C SER A 388 4.60 25.71 6.50
N VAL A 389 3.65 25.17 7.26
CA VAL A 389 3.56 25.46 8.68
C VAL A 389 4.75 24.74 9.29
N THR A 390 5.90 25.39 9.26
CA THR A 390 7.00 25.09 10.15
C THR A 390 6.60 25.65 11.51
N ASP A 391 5.71 24.95 12.19
CA ASP A 391 5.71 25.04 13.65
C ASP A 391 7.07 24.56 14.12
N SER A 392 7.60 25.26 15.11
CA SER A 392 8.93 25.06 15.68
C SER A 392 8.95 23.72 16.41
N VAL A 393 9.19 22.64 15.66
CA VAL A 393 9.50 21.33 16.22
C VAL A 393 10.95 21.40 16.67
N GLU A 394 11.21 21.17 17.96
CA GLU A 394 12.57 20.89 18.44
C GLU A 394 13.20 19.81 17.57
N THR A 395 14.29 20.16 16.89
CA THR A 395 14.77 19.46 15.68
C THR A 395 15.67 18.25 15.96
N GLY A 396 15.51 17.60 17.11
CA GLY A 396 16.37 16.49 17.52
C GLY A 396 15.63 15.39 18.28
N PRO A 397 16.21 14.17 18.34
CA PRO A 397 15.74 13.13 19.23
C PRO A 397 15.72 13.62 20.68
N GLN A 398 14.62 13.36 21.39
CA GLN A 398 14.44 13.70 22.80
C GLN A 398 13.67 12.61 23.54
N GLU A 399 13.60 12.74 24.86
CA GLU A 399 12.78 11.87 25.70
C GLU A 399 11.29 12.17 25.53
N LEU A 400 10.52 11.15 25.17
CA LEU A 400 9.08 11.23 24.95
C LEU A 400 8.35 10.26 25.87
N LEU A 401 7.09 10.59 26.17
CA LEU A 401 6.12 9.66 26.70
C LEU A 401 5.11 9.30 25.61
N LEU A 402 4.95 8.00 25.35
CA LEU A 402 3.83 7.46 24.59
C LEU A 402 2.65 7.24 25.56
N VAL A 403 1.59 8.02 25.34
CA VAL A 403 0.31 7.90 26.04
C VAL A 403 -0.71 7.36 25.03
N SER A 404 -1.09 6.10 25.18
CA SER A 404 -2.12 5.47 24.35
C SER A 404 -3.41 5.26 25.12
N GLY A 405 -4.51 5.05 24.41
CA GLY A 405 -5.80 4.76 25.03
C GLY A 405 -6.94 4.73 24.02
N ARG A 406 -8.16 4.70 24.56
CA ARG A 406 -9.40 4.76 23.78
C ARG A 406 -10.46 5.56 24.51
N ILE A 407 -11.35 6.17 23.75
CA ILE A 407 -12.56 6.83 24.22
C ILE A 407 -13.76 6.08 23.66
N GLU A 408 -14.72 5.76 24.51
CA GLU A 408 -15.99 5.11 24.15
C GLU A 408 -17.12 5.76 24.94
N GLY A 409 -18.04 6.42 24.22
CA GLY A 409 -19.12 7.18 24.83
C GLY A 409 -18.59 8.26 25.77
N ASP A 410 -18.94 8.18 27.05
CA ASP A 410 -18.58 9.17 28.07
C ASP A 410 -17.44 8.73 29.00
N ARG A 411 -16.69 7.72 28.56
CA ARG A 411 -15.55 7.15 29.27
C ARG A 411 -14.32 7.08 28.38
N ALA A 412 -13.16 7.11 29.01
CA ALA A 412 -11.91 6.80 28.37
C ALA A 412 -11.12 5.77 29.17
N GLU A 413 -10.25 5.05 28.49
CA GLU A 413 -9.28 4.15 29.09
C GLU A 413 -7.88 4.56 28.65
N LEU A 414 -6.95 4.62 29.60
CA LEU A 414 -5.54 4.91 29.36
C LEU A 414 -4.75 3.59 29.36
N GLY A 415 -3.90 3.39 28.36
CA GLY A 415 -2.87 2.36 28.34
C GLY A 415 -1.76 2.66 29.34
N ASN A 416 -0.80 1.75 29.50
CA ASN A 416 0.40 2.03 30.27
C ASN A 416 1.27 3.04 29.53
N VAL A 417 1.70 4.08 30.23
CA VAL A 417 2.60 5.09 29.68
C VAL A 417 3.97 4.47 29.45
N LYS A 418 4.60 4.76 28.31
CA LYS A 418 5.92 4.23 27.93
C LYS A 418 6.88 5.38 27.61
N SER A 419 8.10 5.35 28.13
CA SER A 419 9.14 6.32 27.78
C SER A 419 10.01 5.78 26.65
N PHE A 420 10.30 6.64 25.68
CA PHE A 420 11.17 6.28 24.56
C PHE A 420 11.92 7.51 24.03
N THR A 421 13.02 7.30 23.31
CA THR A 421 13.72 8.38 22.62
C THR A 421 13.23 8.45 21.19
N GLY A 422 12.76 9.62 20.77
CA GLY A 422 12.23 9.82 19.42
C GLY A 422 12.15 11.29 19.06
N ILE A 423 11.63 11.57 17.86
CA ILE A 423 11.34 12.93 17.43
C ILE A 423 9.85 13.20 17.71
N PRO A 424 9.50 14.29 18.41
CA PRO A 424 8.09 14.64 18.64
C PRO A 424 7.38 14.78 17.31
N ARG A 425 6.20 14.15 17.19
CA ARG A 425 5.33 14.35 16.05
C ARG A 425 4.28 15.39 16.38
N ASN A 426 3.81 16.08 15.35
CA ASN A 426 2.67 16.96 15.52
C ASN A 426 1.45 16.15 15.96
N ILE A 427 0.86 16.53 17.09
CA ILE A 427 -0.39 15.95 17.57
C ILE A 427 -1.51 16.75 16.92
N PRO A 428 -2.36 16.15 16.07
CA PRO A 428 -3.46 16.88 15.46
C PRO A 428 -4.39 17.42 16.55
N ALA A 429 -4.54 18.74 16.64
CA ALA A 429 -5.46 19.34 17.60
C ALA A 429 -6.90 18.89 17.31
N GLY A 430 -7.66 18.63 18.37
CA GLY A 430 -9.04 18.14 18.26
C GLY A 430 -9.87 18.46 19.49
N ALA A 431 -11.04 17.83 19.57
CA ALA A 431 -12.06 18.11 20.58
C ALA A 431 -11.71 17.58 21.98
N TYR A 432 -10.69 16.74 22.13
CA TYR A 432 -10.29 16.16 23.41
C TYR A 432 -8.98 16.79 23.90
N VAL A 433 -8.75 16.73 25.21
CA VAL A 433 -7.51 17.23 25.82
C VAL A 433 -6.90 16.15 26.71
N LEU A 434 -5.63 15.84 26.48
CA LEU A 434 -4.80 15.12 27.44
C LEU A 434 -4.19 16.16 28.38
N ARG A 435 -4.68 16.22 29.62
CA ARG A 435 -4.14 17.10 30.65
C ARG A 435 -3.13 16.33 31.49
N VAL A 436 -1.90 16.82 31.51
CA VAL A 436 -0.78 16.25 32.27
C VAL A 436 -0.42 17.20 33.41
N VAL A 437 -0.52 16.71 34.65
CA VAL A 437 -0.18 17.47 35.84
C VAL A 437 1.12 16.92 36.41
N THR A 438 2.08 17.81 36.63
CA THR A 438 3.37 17.53 37.28
C THR A 438 3.52 18.41 38.52
N ALA A 439 4.58 18.20 39.30
CA ALA A 439 4.91 19.12 40.40
C ALA A 439 5.27 20.54 39.90
N ALA A 440 5.73 20.68 38.65
CA ALA A 440 6.11 21.96 38.06
C ALA A 440 4.91 22.75 37.48
N GLY A 441 3.79 22.08 37.23
CA GLY A 441 2.58 22.69 36.67
C GLY A 441 1.76 21.72 35.81
N THR A 442 0.74 22.27 35.16
CA THR A 442 -0.18 21.55 34.29
C THR A 442 0.07 21.92 32.83
N VAL A 443 0.10 20.91 31.95
CA VAL A 443 0.21 21.06 30.50
C VAL A 443 -0.97 20.36 29.85
N ASP A 444 -1.65 21.06 28.94
CA ASP A 444 -2.77 20.54 28.17
C ASP A 444 -2.31 20.25 26.74
N HIS A 445 -2.58 19.05 26.25
CA HIS A 445 -2.35 18.63 24.87
C HIS A 445 -3.71 18.39 24.18
N PRO A 446 -4.25 19.36 23.44
CA PRO A 446 -5.41 19.14 22.59
C PRO A 446 -5.12 18.07 21.54
N PHE A 447 -6.05 17.14 21.32
CA PHE A 447 -5.86 16.07 20.35
C PHE A 447 -7.16 15.62 19.67
N ALA A 448 -7.02 15.13 18.45
CA ALA A 448 -8.04 14.37 17.74
C ALA A 448 -7.71 12.87 17.84
N PRO A 449 -8.66 12.01 18.27
CA PRO A 449 -8.47 10.57 18.21
C PRO A 449 -8.39 10.10 16.76
N MET A 450 -7.84 8.91 16.58
CA MET A 450 -7.79 8.24 15.29
C MET A 450 -9.18 7.71 14.93
N ALA A 451 -9.54 7.75 13.65
CA ALA A 451 -10.79 7.14 13.20
C ALA A 451 -10.56 5.66 12.85
N LEU A 452 -11.56 4.84 13.18
CA LEU A 452 -11.67 3.44 12.79
C LEU A 452 -12.63 3.34 11.60
N ASP A 453 -12.26 2.56 10.60
CA ASP A 453 -13.01 2.26 9.36
C ASP A 453 -14.51 1.94 9.52
N HIS A 454 -14.90 1.20 10.55
CA HIS A 454 -16.26 0.67 10.74
C HIS A 454 -16.93 1.13 12.06
N SER A 455 -16.29 2.01 12.85
CA SER A 455 -16.87 2.51 14.10
C SER A 455 -16.48 3.95 14.39
N SER A 456 -17.50 4.81 14.58
CA SER A 456 -17.33 6.17 15.09
C SER A 456 -17.42 6.24 16.63
N ALA A 457 -17.78 5.13 17.29
CA ALA A 457 -17.96 5.07 18.74
C ALA A 457 -16.67 4.68 19.48
N PHE A 458 -15.77 3.95 18.81
CA PHE A 458 -14.46 3.58 19.31
C PHE A 458 -13.41 4.59 18.82
N LEU A 459 -12.88 5.40 19.72
CA LEU A 459 -11.97 6.50 19.40
C LEU A 459 -10.59 6.29 20.04
N PRO A 460 -9.71 5.51 19.39
CA PRO A 460 -8.36 5.24 19.88
C PRO A 460 -7.46 6.47 19.74
N PHE A 461 -6.46 6.60 20.60
CA PHE A 461 -5.47 7.66 20.52
C PHE A 461 -4.09 7.15 20.94
N HIS A 462 -3.05 7.74 20.33
CA HIS A 462 -1.64 7.46 20.61
C HIS A 462 -0.88 8.79 20.52
N LEU A 463 -0.45 9.31 21.66
CA LEU A 463 0.17 10.63 21.77
C LEU A 463 1.62 10.48 22.22
N ALA A 464 2.55 10.93 21.39
CA ALA A 464 3.95 11.05 21.77
C ALA A 464 4.21 12.49 22.24
N ILE A 465 4.25 12.71 23.55
CA ILE A 465 4.46 14.03 24.17
C ILE A 465 5.89 14.15 24.70
N PRO A 466 6.51 15.35 24.71
CA PRO A 466 7.75 15.59 25.44
C PRO A 466 7.64 15.10 26.88
N ASN A 467 8.65 14.39 27.38
CA ASN A 467 8.62 13.84 28.73
C ASN A 467 8.72 14.98 29.77
N PRO A 468 7.65 15.28 30.53
CA PRO A 468 7.64 16.40 31.46
C PRO A 468 8.28 16.04 32.82
N GLY A 469 8.91 14.88 32.93
CA GLY A 469 9.41 14.33 34.18
C GLY A 469 8.31 13.58 34.95
N GLN A 470 8.35 13.67 36.28
CA GLN A 470 7.40 12.94 37.12
C GLN A 470 5.98 13.49 36.99
N VAL A 471 5.05 12.62 36.60
CA VAL A 471 3.64 12.91 36.42
C VAL A 471 2.87 12.59 37.70
N VAL A 472 2.10 13.55 38.19
CA VAL A 472 1.21 13.44 39.36
C VAL A 472 -0.16 12.91 38.93
N SER A 473 -0.69 13.39 37.80
CA SER A 473 -1.93 12.85 37.22
C SER A 473 -2.02 13.09 35.72
N MET A 474 -2.69 12.18 35.01
CA MET A 474 -3.16 12.37 33.63
C MET A 474 -4.67 12.29 33.58
N GLN A 475 -5.29 13.21 32.84
CA GLN A 475 -6.71 13.22 32.57
C GLN A 475 -6.96 13.25 31.06
N VAL A 476 -7.98 12.51 30.62
CA VAL A 476 -8.58 12.69 29.29
C VAL A 476 -9.86 13.47 29.49
N LEU A 477 -9.95 14.62 28.81
CA LEU A 477 -11.06 15.55 28.91
C LEU A 477 -11.82 15.62 27.58
N ALA A 478 -13.15 15.68 27.65
CA ALA A 478 -13.99 16.03 26.51
C ALA A 478 -13.97 17.53 26.22
N ALA A 479 -14.56 17.93 25.09
CA ALA A 479 -14.61 19.32 24.62
C ALA A 479 -15.28 20.30 25.61
N ASP A 480 -16.23 19.80 26.40
CA ASP A 480 -16.93 20.54 27.45
C ASP A 480 -16.16 20.60 28.78
N GLY A 481 -14.96 20.00 28.84
CA GLY A 481 -14.13 19.90 30.02
C GLY A 481 -14.47 18.73 30.95
N LYS A 482 -15.44 17.87 30.60
CA LYS A 482 -15.75 16.66 31.39
C LYS A 482 -14.55 15.72 31.41
N VAL A 483 -14.17 15.26 32.59
CA VAL A 483 -13.15 14.20 32.77
C VAL A 483 -13.74 12.85 32.35
N LEU A 484 -13.18 12.25 31.31
CA LEU A 484 -13.55 10.93 30.80
C LEU A 484 -12.70 9.81 31.43
N ALA A 485 -11.45 10.14 31.76
CA ALA A 485 -10.54 9.27 32.51
C ALA A 485 -9.62 10.12 33.38
N GLU A 486 -9.23 9.57 34.53
CA GLU A 486 -8.17 10.12 35.37
C GLU A 486 -7.31 8.98 35.91
N ARG A 487 -5.98 9.14 35.80
CA ARG A 487 -5.00 8.30 36.48
C ARG A 487 -4.10 9.18 37.32
N ARG A 488 -3.94 8.83 38.60
CA ARG A 488 -3.07 9.53 39.56
C ARG A 488 -1.91 8.66 39.96
N ALA A 489 -0.78 9.28 40.25
CA ALA A 489 0.38 8.58 40.75
C ALA A 489 0.06 7.92 42.10
N GLY A 490 0.65 6.75 42.35
CA GLY A 490 0.86 6.28 43.71
C GLY A 490 1.79 7.23 44.47
N SER A 491 2.11 6.92 45.73
CA SER A 491 2.96 7.77 46.60
C SER A 491 4.13 8.45 45.86
N PRO A 492 4.47 9.71 46.20
CA PRO A 492 5.46 10.48 45.45
C PRO A 492 6.86 9.88 45.57
N VAL A 493 7.36 9.27 44.49
CA VAL A 493 8.74 8.75 44.36
C VAL A 493 9.38 9.36 43.11
N THR A 494 10.57 9.93 43.22
CA THR A 494 11.25 10.59 42.10
C THR A 494 11.62 9.61 40.99
N THR A 495 11.61 10.07 39.73
CA THR A 495 11.97 9.27 38.55
C THR A 495 13.34 8.60 38.67
N ASP A 496 14.34 9.30 39.21
CA ASP A 496 15.69 8.74 39.42
C ASP A 496 15.70 7.61 40.44
N ARG A 497 14.93 7.74 41.52
CA ARG A 497 14.81 6.69 42.53
C ARG A 497 14.07 5.49 41.97
N THR A 498 13.00 5.71 41.21
CA THR A 498 12.26 4.65 40.51
C THR A 498 13.14 3.93 39.50
N LYS A 499 13.96 4.66 38.74
CA LYS A 499 14.92 4.10 37.78
C LYS A 499 16.00 3.28 38.48
N ALA A 500 16.58 3.77 39.57
CA ALA A 500 17.58 3.06 40.34
C ALA A 500 17.02 1.77 40.97
N VAL A 501 15.79 1.82 41.50
CA VAL A 501 15.09 0.63 42.04
C VAL A 501 14.78 -0.37 40.92
N ALA A 502 14.29 0.09 39.77
CA ALA A 502 14.03 -0.77 38.63
C ALA A 502 15.30 -1.45 38.12
N ALA A 503 16.40 -0.71 37.97
CA ALA A 503 17.69 -1.26 37.54
C ALA A 503 18.24 -2.30 38.56
N ALA A 504 18.18 -1.99 39.85
CA ALA A 504 18.67 -2.88 40.90
C ALA A 504 17.82 -4.16 41.07
N ALA A 505 16.52 -4.07 40.83
CA ALA A 505 15.59 -5.19 40.93
C ALA A 505 15.46 -6.02 39.65
N THR A 506 16.15 -5.63 38.57
CA THR A 506 16.04 -6.31 37.28
C THR A 506 17.27 -7.17 37.00
N THR A 507 17.03 -8.46 36.73
CA THR A 507 18.06 -9.34 36.19
C THR A 507 17.83 -9.56 34.70
N VAL A 508 18.88 -9.37 33.90
CA VAL A 508 18.88 -9.55 32.45
C VAL A 508 20.02 -10.50 32.10
N SER A 509 19.70 -11.56 31.36
CA SER A 509 20.71 -12.47 30.82
C SER A 509 20.26 -12.99 29.46
N GLU A 510 21.17 -13.03 28.49
CA GLU A 510 20.92 -13.62 27.18
C GLU A 510 21.73 -14.90 27.03
N THR A 511 21.06 -16.04 26.85
CA THR A 511 21.69 -17.35 26.69
C THR A 511 20.97 -18.16 25.64
N GLY A 512 21.71 -18.82 24.74
CA GLY A 512 21.12 -19.69 23.71
C GLY A 512 20.17 -18.98 22.73
N GLY A 513 20.34 -17.67 22.51
CA GLY A 513 19.44 -16.87 21.66
C GLY A 513 18.10 -16.55 22.31
N VAL A 514 18.03 -16.58 23.64
CA VAL A 514 16.87 -16.19 24.44
C VAL A 514 17.32 -15.17 25.49
N LEU A 515 16.57 -14.08 25.59
CA LEU A 515 16.68 -13.08 26.65
C LEU A 515 15.78 -13.49 27.81
N HIS A 516 16.40 -13.77 28.96
CA HIS A 516 15.72 -14.04 30.22
C HIS A 516 15.68 -12.76 31.06
N LEU A 517 14.48 -12.41 31.52
CA LEU A 517 14.18 -11.21 32.28
C LEU A 517 13.47 -11.60 33.58
N ARG A 518 13.83 -10.92 34.67
CA ARG A 518 13.05 -10.91 35.91
C ARG A 518 13.11 -9.54 36.54
N TRP A 519 11.97 -9.04 37.02
CA TRP A 519 11.82 -7.75 37.69
C TRP A 519 10.77 -7.83 38.81
N ASP A 520 10.72 -6.81 39.67
CA ASP A 520 9.69 -6.67 40.68
C ASP A 520 8.38 -6.14 40.06
N ALA A 521 7.48 -7.05 39.71
CA ALA A 521 6.18 -6.72 39.13
C ALA A 521 5.22 -6.01 40.11
N ALA A 522 5.47 -6.10 41.42
CA ALA A 522 4.66 -5.37 42.41
C ALA A 522 5.03 -3.88 42.43
N ALA A 523 6.32 -3.56 42.26
CA ALA A 523 6.81 -2.20 42.15
C ALA A 523 6.63 -1.60 40.74
N GLN A 524 6.83 -2.40 39.70
CA GLN A 524 6.72 -1.99 38.29
C GLN A 524 5.73 -2.91 37.56
N ARG A 525 4.51 -2.40 37.33
CA ARG A 525 3.37 -3.20 36.87
C ARG A 525 3.58 -3.81 35.49
N SER A 526 4.27 -3.10 34.61
CA SER A 526 4.55 -3.60 33.27
C SER A 526 5.98 -3.33 32.80
N LEU A 527 6.46 -4.18 31.89
CA LEU A 527 7.74 -4.07 31.21
C LEU A 527 7.55 -4.17 29.70
N THR A 528 8.01 -3.17 28.96
CA THR A 528 8.18 -3.20 27.49
C THR A 528 9.66 -3.33 27.16
N VAL A 529 10.00 -4.17 26.19
CA VAL A 529 11.39 -4.52 25.86
C VAL A 529 11.65 -4.21 24.39
N ILE A 530 12.69 -3.41 24.14
CA ILE A 530 13.09 -3.00 22.79
C ILE A 530 14.56 -3.37 22.60
N HIS A 531 14.90 -4.03 21.49
CA HIS A 531 16.27 -4.13 21.03
C HIS A 531 16.61 -2.88 20.20
N VAL A 532 17.75 -2.27 20.53
CA VAL A 532 18.26 -1.06 19.87
C VAL A 532 19.60 -1.40 19.26
N GLY A 533 19.62 -1.61 17.95
CA GLY A 533 20.81 -1.72 17.11
C GLY A 533 20.78 -0.66 16.01
N ASP A 534 21.08 -1.07 14.78
CA ASP A 534 20.89 -0.21 13.59
C ASP A 534 19.41 0.16 13.40
N THR A 535 18.52 -0.72 13.84
CA THR A 535 17.07 -0.51 13.93
C THR A 535 16.60 -0.68 15.36
N ARG A 536 15.47 -0.06 15.69
CA ARG A 536 14.72 -0.32 16.93
C ARG A 536 13.70 -1.41 16.65
N THR A 537 13.66 -2.43 17.48
CA THR A 537 12.72 -3.56 17.33
C THR A 537 12.09 -3.89 18.67
N VAL A 538 10.79 -3.77 18.78
CA VAL A 538 10.04 -4.08 20.00
C VAL A 538 9.87 -5.60 20.09
N LEU A 539 10.38 -6.19 21.17
CA LEU A 539 10.32 -7.65 21.38
C LEU A 539 9.04 -8.07 22.11
N ALA A 540 8.58 -7.22 23.02
CA ALA A 540 7.37 -7.40 23.79
C ALA A 540 6.90 -6.07 24.38
N GLN A 541 5.60 -5.92 24.58
CA GLN A 541 4.98 -4.75 25.21
C GLN A 541 4.23 -5.18 26.45
N ASP A 542 4.26 -4.37 27.51
CA ASP A 542 3.38 -4.52 28.69
C ASP A 542 3.39 -5.90 29.38
N LEU A 543 4.54 -6.56 29.45
CA LEU A 543 4.72 -7.80 30.21
C LEU A 543 4.42 -7.54 31.69
N ALA A 544 3.60 -8.39 32.33
CA ALA A 544 3.12 -8.15 33.71
C ALA A 544 3.50 -9.25 34.74
N SER A 545 4.08 -10.37 34.30
CA SER A 545 4.33 -11.56 35.12
C SER A 545 5.56 -11.48 36.03
N GLY A 546 6.36 -10.42 35.95
CA GLY A 546 7.64 -10.30 36.67
C GLY A 546 8.77 -11.16 36.11
N THR A 547 8.51 -11.97 35.08
CA THR A 547 9.50 -12.77 34.37
C THR A 547 9.13 -12.87 32.89
N ALA A 548 10.13 -12.93 32.00
CA ALA A 548 9.89 -13.14 30.58
C ALA A 548 11.08 -13.84 29.89
N GLU A 549 10.76 -14.62 28.87
CA GLU A 549 11.73 -15.23 27.95
C GLU A 549 11.40 -14.75 26.53
N LEU A 550 12.33 -14.01 25.94
CA LEU A 550 12.12 -13.39 24.64
C LEU A 550 13.14 -13.94 23.64
N PRO A 551 12.72 -14.43 22.46
CA PRO A 551 13.65 -14.92 21.46
C PRO A 551 14.48 -13.76 20.89
N THR A 552 15.79 -13.94 20.84
CA THR A 552 16.75 -12.95 20.31
C THR A 552 17.59 -13.48 19.15
N ALA A 553 17.42 -14.75 18.78
CA ALA A 553 18.19 -15.41 17.72
C ALA A 553 18.07 -14.70 16.35
N ALA A 554 16.92 -14.06 16.07
CA ALA A 554 16.70 -13.33 14.82
C ALA A 554 17.19 -11.87 14.85
N LEU A 555 17.66 -11.37 15.99
CA LEU A 555 18.09 -9.97 16.14
C LEU A 555 19.52 -9.76 15.62
N PRO A 556 19.82 -8.63 14.97
CA PRO A 556 21.18 -8.28 14.54
C PRO A 556 22.19 -8.28 15.69
N SER A 557 23.41 -8.77 15.45
CA SER A 557 24.47 -8.82 16.47
C SER A 557 24.77 -7.43 17.07
N GLY A 558 25.00 -7.36 18.37
CA GLY A 558 25.29 -6.11 19.08
C GLY A 558 24.06 -5.32 19.51
N GLY A 559 24.26 -4.04 19.84
CA GLY A 559 23.22 -3.16 20.36
C GLY A 559 22.96 -3.33 21.86
N SER A 560 21.80 -2.86 22.30
CA SER A 560 21.35 -2.93 23.69
C SER A 560 19.85 -3.25 23.80
N PHE A 561 19.43 -3.74 24.95
CA PHE A 561 18.03 -3.82 25.33
C PHE A 561 17.64 -2.57 26.12
N GLU A 562 16.63 -1.85 25.64
CA GLU A 562 15.90 -0.86 26.42
C GLU A 562 14.74 -1.55 27.14
N LEU A 563 14.71 -1.39 28.45
CA LEU A 563 13.71 -1.93 29.37
C LEU A 563 12.88 -0.76 29.87
N ILE A 564 11.64 -0.66 29.41
CA ILE A 564 10.72 0.41 29.77
C ILE A 564 9.75 -0.13 30.82
N PHE A 565 9.97 0.24 32.07
CA PHE A 565 9.10 -0.09 33.18
C PHE A 565 8.01 0.95 33.33
N SER A 566 6.79 0.52 33.63
CA SER A 566 5.65 1.42 33.86
C SER A 566 4.89 1.02 35.12
N ASP A 567 4.51 2.01 35.93
CA ASP A 567 3.52 1.85 37.01
C ASP A 567 2.08 2.10 36.51
N GLY A 568 1.94 2.35 35.20
CA GLY A 568 0.71 2.74 34.52
C GLY A 568 0.64 4.24 34.22
N LEU A 569 1.29 5.11 34.99
CA LEU A 569 1.28 6.57 34.77
C LEU A 569 2.67 7.11 34.48
N ASN A 570 3.64 6.73 35.30
CA ASN A 570 5.04 7.06 35.16
C ASN A 570 5.76 5.87 34.53
N SER A 571 6.78 6.19 33.74
CA SER A 571 7.64 5.17 33.16
C SER A 571 9.10 5.54 33.31
N VAL A 572 9.94 4.51 33.47
CA VAL A 572 11.38 4.65 33.53
C VAL A 572 12.02 3.72 32.52
N ARG A 573 13.00 4.25 31.79
CA ARG A 573 13.77 3.48 30.82
C ARG A 573 15.16 3.18 31.36
N VAL A 574 15.50 1.89 31.34
CA VAL A 574 16.80 1.36 31.75
C VAL A 574 17.44 0.64 30.56
N THR A 575 18.77 0.60 30.47
CA THR A 575 19.47 -0.01 29.32
C THR A 575 20.40 -1.13 29.78
N ALA A 576 20.35 -2.25 29.08
CA ALA A 576 21.25 -3.38 29.27
C ALA A 576 22.01 -3.68 27.97
N PRO A 577 23.35 -3.76 27.96
CA PRO A 577 24.09 -4.12 26.75
C PRO A 577 23.77 -5.55 26.31
N ARG A 578 23.67 -5.77 24.99
CA ARG A 578 23.48 -7.12 24.45
C ARG A 578 24.78 -7.94 24.57
N GLY A 579 24.70 -9.21 24.96
CA GLY A 579 25.84 -10.12 25.01
C GLY A 579 26.83 -9.97 26.18
N ALA A 580 26.61 -9.05 27.12
CA ALA A 580 27.39 -9.00 28.36
C ALA A 580 26.66 -9.77 29.47
N GLY A 581 27.25 -10.85 29.98
CA GLY A 581 26.83 -11.42 31.26
C GLY A 581 27.21 -10.46 32.39
N GLY A 582 26.29 -9.58 32.82
CA GLY A 582 26.54 -8.64 33.92
C GLY A 582 25.55 -7.46 33.99
N SER A 583 25.33 -6.96 35.21
CA SER A 583 24.26 -6.05 35.67
C SER A 583 23.85 -4.87 34.75
N VAL A 584 22.55 -4.57 34.80
CA VAL A 584 21.85 -3.44 34.17
C VAL A 584 22.41 -2.08 34.64
N LYS A 585 22.51 -1.08 33.76
CA LYS A 585 23.02 0.28 34.07
C LYS A 585 21.93 1.36 34.01
#